data_AF-A0A178AYI4-F1
#
_entry.id   AF-A0A178AYI4-F1
#
_cell.length_a   1.000
_cell.length_b   1.000
_cell.length_c   1.000
_cell.angle_alpha   90.00
_cell.angle_beta   90.00
_cell.angle_gamma   90.00
#
_symmetry.space_group_name_H-M   'P 1'
#
loop_
_entity.id
_entity.type
_entity.pdbx_description
1 polymer ?
#
loop_
_entity_poly.entity_id
_entity_poly.type
_entity_poly.pdbx_seq_one_letter_code
_entity_poly.pdbx_strand_id
1 'polypeptide(L)'
;MSPMEIVGVLASLITISSLVWTVIDQHSSIIALLFFPGAKKSFVSLEDEIMGVNSLFESEKREASPFVIGISSDGNVIHYRLLARYQKINERFLHYRRARDSVPARICLYMVRSEISDLRKELWTLKLDLSNQIINTRALNTRAKGLHDQYRDLDFAVYNPRLRAIRSRLSVTARENYVANAVHIPPSQSIESFYGNRNAQHKVTRCQMPRPDPAGMLERSAKFYAESYTVETAVPEVIITAMYETAFTRTANVNLYKLLYLREPRRWSIINVSIEVPRGSRFERFMQLSNQKFPHQNPRELTRVLHSLNNIQADSHVHVNIVDTCGSPLLVLNIESTTPCTEPSPVDVSAEAIIVEEFYHMGCPFVDERDVVRLAVIELPGRYSACLRGQHVQEIVSTERPPSPTYLYNIELLHRLKGETGFTRLVGIVVDSCTGYLKSYLLVWPDNEYEPLLHRASNPGLPHSWPHVEKWSRQLLERLHAVHAVGGVVGSLRFPCPPVFVDENDDLYLWYFDTRVVVSPLASPFYPPEFRYLAERWQRNVLLVTAQTSFQSFRDNPASVEKRRCGLAS
;
A
#
# COMPACT_ATOMS: atom_id res chain seq x y z
N MET A 1 12.81 -3.32 -56.23
CA MET A 1 14.01 -2.74 -55.57
C MET A 1 15.10 -3.79 -55.54
N SER A 2 16.36 -3.41 -55.72
CA SER A 2 17.50 -4.29 -55.43
C SER A 2 17.68 -4.49 -53.91
N PRO A 3 18.43 -5.52 -53.46
CA PRO A 3 18.74 -5.70 -52.04
C PRO A 3 19.46 -4.49 -51.42
N MET A 4 20.30 -3.78 -52.18
CA MET A 4 20.97 -2.57 -51.71
C MET A 4 20.01 -1.39 -51.47
N GLU A 5 19.00 -1.21 -52.33
CA GLU A 5 17.98 -0.17 -52.12
C GLU A 5 17.17 -0.43 -50.85
N ILE A 6 16.87 -1.69 -50.52
CA ILE A 6 16.15 -2.07 -49.30
C ILE A 6 16.99 -1.74 -48.06
N VAL A 7 18.31 -2.04 -48.10
CA VAL A 7 19.24 -1.67 -47.03
C VAL A 7 19.37 -0.13 -46.90
N GLY A 8 19.44 0.60 -48.02
CA GLY A 8 19.49 2.07 -48.02
C GLY A 8 18.23 2.71 -47.41
N VAL A 9 17.04 2.18 -47.73
CA VAL A 9 15.77 2.63 -47.14
C VAL A 9 15.69 2.29 -45.65
N LEU A 10 16.12 1.11 -45.22
CA LEU A 10 16.18 0.74 -43.81
C LEU A 10 17.16 1.61 -43.01
N ALA A 11 18.37 1.86 -43.53
CA ALA A 11 19.34 2.76 -42.90
C ALA A 11 18.80 4.19 -42.80
N SER A 12 18.10 4.67 -43.84
CA SER A 12 17.43 5.98 -43.83
C SER A 12 16.31 6.03 -42.78
N LEU A 13 15.46 5.00 -42.69
CA LEU A 13 14.40 4.91 -41.70
C LEU A 13 14.94 4.88 -40.26
N ILE A 14 16.01 4.12 -39.99
CA ILE A 14 16.68 4.08 -38.68
C ILE A 14 17.26 5.46 -38.35
N THR A 15 17.92 6.11 -39.31
CA THR A 15 18.53 7.44 -39.11
C THR A 15 17.47 8.51 -38.84
N ILE A 16 16.39 8.54 -39.63
CA ILE A 16 15.24 9.44 -39.43
C ILE A 16 14.56 9.15 -38.09
N SER A 17 14.37 7.89 -37.71
CA SER A 17 13.78 7.52 -36.41
C SER A 17 14.65 7.97 -35.24
N SER A 18 15.98 7.85 -35.36
CA SER A 18 16.95 8.32 -34.35
C SER A 18 16.98 9.84 -34.24
N LEU A 19 16.89 10.56 -35.38
CA LEU A 19 16.82 12.02 -35.42
C LEU A 19 15.49 12.53 -34.82
N VAL A 20 14.37 11.91 -35.17
CA VAL A 20 13.06 12.19 -34.57
C VAL A 20 13.09 11.90 -33.06
N TRP A 21 13.73 10.82 -32.63
CA TRP A 21 13.86 10.49 -31.21
C TRP A 21 14.69 11.53 -30.44
N THR A 22 15.83 11.97 -30.98
CA THR A 22 16.66 13.02 -30.35
C THR A 22 15.95 14.39 -30.33
N VAL A 23 15.18 14.73 -31.36
CA VAL A 23 14.32 15.93 -31.36
C VAL A 23 13.19 15.84 -30.33
N ILE A 24 12.57 14.65 -30.15
CA ILE A 24 11.55 14.40 -29.11
C ILE A 24 12.14 14.52 -27.71
N ASP A 25 13.36 14.02 -27.51
CA ASP A 25 14.10 14.05 -26.24
C ASP A 25 14.46 15.50 -25.85
N GLN A 26 15.10 16.22 -26.78
CA GLN A 26 15.56 17.61 -26.57
C GLN A 26 14.42 18.64 -26.49
N HIS A 27 13.34 18.48 -27.28
CA HIS A 27 12.19 19.39 -27.29
C HIS A 27 10.96 18.84 -26.53
N SER A 28 11.20 17.98 -25.54
CA SER A 28 10.13 17.30 -24.77
C SER A 28 9.12 18.26 -24.09
N SER A 29 9.49 19.53 -23.88
CA SER A 29 8.63 20.63 -23.41
C SER A 29 7.48 20.98 -24.36
N ILE A 30 7.70 20.93 -25.68
CA ILE A 30 6.70 21.30 -26.70
C ILE A 30 5.59 20.25 -26.74
N ILE A 31 5.98 18.97 -26.67
CA ILE A 31 5.04 17.83 -26.58
C ILE A 31 4.28 17.87 -25.24
N ALA A 32 4.93 18.27 -24.15
CA ALA A 32 4.26 18.41 -22.85
C ALA A 32 3.11 19.44 -22.89
N LEU A 33 3.30 20.59 -23.53
CA LEU A 33 2.27 21.63 -23.68
C LEU A 33 1.05 21.16 -24.49
N LEU A 34 1.27 20.44 -25.60
CA LEU A 34 0.19 20.02 -26.50
C LEU A 34 -0.65 18.85 -25.97
N PHE A 35 -0.06 17.89 -25.26
CA PHE A 35 -0.74 16.62 -24.96
C PHE A 35 -1.27 16.46 -23.53
N PHE A 36 -0.67 17.10 -22.51
CA PHE A 36 -1.14 16.99 -21.11
C PHE A 36 -2.57 17.52 -20.87
N PRO A 37 -2.97 18.69 -21.40
CA PRO A 37 -4.33 19.19 -21.21
C PRO A 37 -5.39 18.25 -21.79
N GLY A 38 -5.06 17.58 -22.90
CA GLY A 38 -5.90 16.55 -23.51
C GLY A 38 -6.08 15.34 -22.60
N ALA A 39 -4.98 14.75 -22.11
CA ALA A 39 -5.04 13.55 -21.26
C ALA A 39 -5.86 13.75 -19.98
N LYS A 40 -5.71 14.90 -19.29
CA LYS A 40 -6.52 15.21 -18.10
C LYS A 40 -8.01 15.34 -18.43
N LYS A 41 -8.37 16.05 -19.52
CA LYS A 41 -9.76 16.16 -19.98
C LYS A 41 -10.34 14.80 -20.40
N SER A 42 -9.54 13.94 -21.03
CA SER A 42 -9.94 12.58 -21.41
C SER A 42 -10.18 11.65 -20.22
N PHE A 43 -9.55 11.89 -19.06
CA PHE A 43 -9.88 11.17 -17.82
C PHE A 43 -11.18 11.64 -17.18
N VAL A 44 -11.35 12.96 -16.98
CA VAL A 44 -12.57 13.49 -16.33
C VAL A 44 -13.83 13.07 -17.10
N SER A 45 -13.84 13.26 -18.43
CA SER A 45 -15.02 12.86 -19.22
C SER A 45 -15.16 11.34 -19.40
N LEU A 46 -14.18 10.53 -19.01
CA LEU A 46 -14.35 9.06 -18.91
C LEU A 46 -15.02 8.68 -17.58
N GLU A 47 -14.70 9.39 -16.50
CA GLU A 47 -15.38 9.27 -15.20
C GLU A 47 -16.86 9.65 -15.30
N ASP A 48 -17.17 10.76 -16.01
CA ASP A 48 -18.55 11.15 -16.36
C ASP A 48 -19.30 10.08 -17.16
N GLU A 49 -18.63 9.44 -18.14
CA GLU A 49 -19.21 8.35 -18.94
C GLU A 49 -19.52 7.12 -18.08
N ILE A 50 -18.65 6.76 -17.13
CA ILE A 50 -18.86 5.65 -16.19
C ILE A 50 -20.00 5.94 -15.21
N MET A 51 -20.07 7.16 -14.65
CA MET A 51 -21.21 7.58 -13.83
C MET A 51 -22.53 7.53 -14.62
N GLY A 52 -22.49 7.87 -15.91
CA GLY A 52 -23.63 7.76 -16.82
C GLY A 52 -24.06 6.33 -17.15
N VAL A 53 -23.15 5.34 -17.08
CA VAL A 53 -23.51 3.91 -17.21
C VAL A 53 -24.07 3.37 -15.89
N ASN A 54 -23.51 3.78 -14.74
CA ASN A 54 -24.01 3.39 -13.42
C ASN A 54 -25.47 3.83 -13.20
N SER A 55 -25.82 5.05 -13.61
CA SER A 55 -27.20 5.56 -13.46
C SER A 55 -28.21 4.83 -14.35
N LEU A 56 -27.79 4.29 -15.51
CA LEU A 56 -28.64 3.44 -16.35
C LEU A 56 -28.92 2.09 -15.70
N PHE A 57 -27.90 1.41 -15.13
CA PHE A 57 -28.12 0.17 -14.38
C PHE A 57 -29.06 0.37 -13.17
N GLU A 58 -28.95 1.50 -12.47
CA GLU A 58 -29.89 1.83 -11.38
C GLU A 58 -31.30 2.19 -11.88
N SER A 59 -31.45 2.71 -13.11
CA SER A 59 -32.76 2.89 -13.74
C SER A 59 -33.36 1.55 -14.19
N GLU A 60 -32.56 0.66 -14.78
CA GLU A 60 -32.95 -0.68 -15.19
C GLU A 60 -33.46 -1.50 -13.99
N LYS A 61 -32.70 -1.55 -12.89
CA LYS A 61 -33.11 -2.21 -11.64
C LYS A 61 -34.43 -1.70 -11.05
N ARG A 62 -34.76 -0.41 -11.25
CA ARG A 62 -36.02 0.21 -10.78
C ARG A 62 -37.20 -0.07 -11.69
N GLU A 63 -36.96 -0.40 -12.95
CA GLU A 63 -38.00 -0.65 -13.96
C GLU A 63 -38.19 -2.15 -14.28
N ALA A 64 -37.23 -2.99 -13.85
CA ALA A 64 -37.33 -4.44 -13.86
C ALA A 64 -38.47 -4.91 -12.94
N SER A 65 -39.61 -5.24 -13.57
CA SER A 65 -40.73 -5.88 -12.88
C SER A 65 -40.30 -7.23 -12.29
N PRO A 66 -40.77 -7.63 -11.09
CA PRO A 66 -40.45 -8.93 -10.49
C PRO A 66 -40.95 -10.14 -11.30
N PHE A 67 -41.68 -9.91 -12.40
CA PHE A 67 -42.09 -10.93 -13.37
C PHE A 67 -41.11 -11.14 -14.54
N VAL A 68 -40.03 -10.35 -14.65
CA VAL A 68 -39.02 -10.43 -15.74
C VAL A 68 -37.62 -10.68 -15.16
N ILE A 69 -37.51 -11.67 -14.28
CA ILE A 69 -36.22 -12.08 -13.70
C ILE A 69 -35.49 -12.99 -14.70
N GLY A 70 -34.79 -12.38 -15.66
CA GLY A 70 -34.03 -13.11 -16.69
C GLY A 70 -33.09 -12.27 -17.58
N ILE A 71 -32.96 -10.96 -17.34
CA ILE A 71 -32.17 -10.03 -18.15
C ILE A 71 -31.44 -9.08 -17.18
N SER A 72 -30.11 -8.86 -17.24
CA SER A 72 -29.09 -9.72 -17.84
C SER A 72 -27.92 -9.96 -16.87
N SER A 73 -27.45 -11.20 -16.77
CA SER A 73 -26.15 -11.53 -16.15
C SER A 73 -25.01 -10.82 -16.87
N ASP A 74 -25.11 -10.76 -18.19
CA ASP A 74 -23.99 -10.46 -19.07
C ASP A 74 -23.69 -8.96 -19.09
N GLY A 75 -24.72 -8.10 -19.04
CA GLY A 75 -24.53 -6.65 -18.87
C GLY A 75 -23.78 -6.32 -17.57
N ASN A 76 -24.13 -6.97 -16.46
CA ASN A 76 -23.42 -6.83 -15.18
C ASN A 76 -21.96 -7.33 -15.28
N VAL A 77 -21.72 -8.50 -15.89
CA VAL A 77 -20.36 -9.05 -16.07
C VAL A 77 -19.49 -8.15 -16.96
N ILE A 78 -20.05 -7.63 -18.06
CA ILE A 78 -19.37 -6.67 -18.93
C ILE A 78 -19.07 -5.38 -18.14
N HIS A 79 -20.03 -4.85 -17.39
CA HIS A 79 -19.83 -3.65 -16.58
C HIS A 79 -18.70 -3.80 -15.56
N TYR A 80 -18.69 -4.85 -14.73
CA TYR A 80 -17.61 -5.08 -13.77
C TYR A 80 -16.24 -5.27 -14.46
N ARG A 81 -16.20 -5.89 -15.64
CA ARG A 81 -14.98 -6.01 -16.46
C ARG A 81 -14.47 -4.64 -16.95
N LEU A 82 -15.37 -3.74 -17.37
CA LEU A 82 -15.01 -2.37 -17.77
C LEU A 82 -14.57 -1.53 -16.56
N LEU A 83 -15.21 -1.70 -15.39
CA LEU A 83 -14.85 -1.02 -14.14
C LEU A 83 -13.43 -1.42 -13.67
N ALA A 84 -13.11 -2.72 -13.71
CA ALA A 84 -11.77 -3.21 -13.38
C ALA A 84 -10.71 -2.73 -14.39
N ARG A 85 -11.07 -2.59 -15.68
CA ARG A 85 -10.21 -1.99 -16.71
C ARG A 85 -9.98 -0.50 -16.46
N TYR A 86 -11.02 0.25 -16.05
CA TYR A 86 -10.90 1.65 -15.65
C TYR A 86 -9.95 1.84 -14.46
N GLN A 87 -10.12 1.06 -13.39
CA GLN A 87 -9.27 1.12 -12.20
C GLN A 87 -7.79 0.94 -12.56
N LYS A 88 -7.47 -0.11 -13.34
CA LYS A 88 -6.11 -0.38 -13.83
C LYS A 88 -5.53 0.74 -14.71
N ILE A 89 -6.36 1.40 -15.52
CA ILE A 89 -5.98 2.55 -16.35
C ILE A 89 -5.72 3.79 -15.48
N ASN A 90 -6.52 4.01 -14.43
CA ASN A 90 -6.35 5.11 -13.48
C ASN A 90 -5.09 4.94 -12.61
N GLU A 91 -4.84 3.74 -12.07
CA GLU A 91 -3.62 3.40 -11.33
C GLU A 91 -2.35 3.69 -12.16
N ARG A 92 -2.34 3.24 -13.41
CA ARG A 92 -1.28 3.53 -14.39
C ARG A 92 -1.11 5.04 -14.61
N PHE A 93 -2.20 5.77 -14.84
CA PHE A 93 -2.15 7.21 -15.03
C PHE A 93 -1.61 7.95 -13.81
N LEU A 94 -2.04 7.59 -12.59
CA LEU A 94 -1.52 8.15 -11.34
C LEU A 94 -0.03 7.84 -11.15
N HIS A 95 0.42 6.64 -11.50
CA HIS A 95 1.83 6.26 -11.47
C HIS A 95 2.67 7.10 -12.46
N TYR A 96 2.28 7.18 -13.74
CA TYR A 96 3.02 7.98 -14.74
C TYR A 96 2.93 9.49 -14.48
N ARG A 97 1.82 9.98 -13.87
CA ARG A 97 1.68 11.36 -13.41
C ARG A 97 2.62 11.71 -12.26
N ARG A 98 3.00 10.75 -11.42
CA ARG A 98 4.05 10.91 -10.39
C ARG A 98 5.46 10.85 -10.99
N ALA A 99 5.70 9.98 -11.98
CA ALA A 99 6.99 9.85 -12.68
C ALA A 99 7.24 10.91 -13.80
N ARG A 100 6.67 12.11 -13.65
CA ARG A 100 6.43 13.14 -14.70
C ARG A 100 7.66 13.53 -15.53
N ASP A 101 8.83 13.51 -14.92
CA ASP A 101 10.06 14.07 -15.46
C ASP A 101 10.90 13.04 -16.22
N SER A 102 10.46 11.77 -16.22
CA SER A 102 11.05 10.72 -17.05
C SER A 102 10.39 10.68 -18.45
N VAL A 103 11.22 10.63 -19.50
CA VAL A 103 10.76 10.46 -20.89
C VAL A 103 9.91 9.17 -21.07
N PRO A 104 10.26 8.02 -20.46
CA PRO A 104 9.39 6.84 -20.46
C PRO A 104 7.97 7.09 -19.96
N ALA A 105 7.77 7.83 -18.87
CA ALA A 105 6.42 8.12 -18.37
C ALA A 105 5.57 8.92 -19.35
N ARG A 106 6.19 9.81 -20.15
CA ARG A 106 5.49 10.59 -21.18
C ARG A 106 5.00 9.72 -22.34
N ILE A 107 5.78 8.71 -22.73
CA ILE A 107 5.36 7.68 -23.70
C ILE A 107 4.26 6.79 -23.11
N CYS A 108 4.38 6.38 -21.84
CA CYS A 108 3.35 5.59 -21.18
C CYS A 108 2.02 6.35 -21.01
N LEU A 109 2.04 7.68 -20.82
CA LEU A 109 0.83 8.52 -20.84
C LEU A 109 0.15 8.54 -22.21
N TYR A 110 0.90 8.45 -23.32
CA TYR A 110 0.33 8.29 -24.65
C TYR A 110 -0.34 6.91 -24.83
N MET A 111 0.30 5.83 -24.36
CA MET A 111 -0.31 4.49 -24.36
C MET A 111 -1.61 4.45 -23.55
N VAL A 112 -1.61 5.04 -22.35
CA VAL A 112 -2.81 5.21 -21.51
C VAL A 112 -3.91 6.00 -22.23
N ARG A 113 -3.58 7.02 -23.01
CA ARG A 113 -4.58 7.75 -23.84
C ARG A 113 -5.23 6.85 -24.91
N SER A 114 -4.51 5.88 -25.46
CA SER A 114 -5.11 4.86 -26.34
C SER A 114 -6.02 3.92 -25.56
N GLU A 115 -5.57 3.40 -24.42
CA GLU A 115 -6.36 2.50 -23.57
C GLU A 115 -7.69 3.15 -23.11
N ILE A 116 -7.68 4.46 -22.83
CA ILE A 116 -8.90 5.28 -22.59
C ILE A 116 -9.80 5.30 -23.83
N SER A 117 -9.24 5.60 -25.00
CA SER A 117 -10.01 5.74 -26.25
C SER A 117 -10.79 4.46 -26.58
N ASP A 118 -10.19 3.30 -26.35
CA ASP A 118 -10.85 2.01 -26.57
C ASP A 118 -11.86 1.68 -25.46
N LEU A 119 -11.55 1.98 -24.20
CA LEU A 119 -12.51 1.83 -23.08
C LEU A 119 -13.76 2.71 -23.27
N ARG A 120 -13.63 3.93 -23.81
CA ARG A 120 -14.77 4.79 -24.17
C ARG A 120 -15.69 4.17 -25.22
N LYS A 121 -15.13 3.54 -26.27
CA LYS A 121 -15.93 2.84 -27.29
C LYS A 121 -16.73 1.70 -26.65
N GLU A 122 -16.09 0.90 -25.80
CA GLU A 122 -16.73 -0.21 -25.10
C GLU A 122 -17.84 0.26 -24.13
N LEU A 123 -17.60 1.34 -23.39
CA LEU A 123 -18.62 1.98 -22.53
C LEU A 123 -19.77 2.59 -23.34
N TRP A 124 -19.49 3.19 -24.50
CA TRP A 124 -20.52 3.77 -25.36
C TRP A 124 -21.43 2.70 -25.97
N THR A 125 -20.87 1.57 -26.42
CA THR A 125 -21.65 0.40 -26.87
C THR A 125 -22.53 -0.14 -25.74
N LEU A 126 -21.95 -0.40 -24.55
CA LEU A 126 -22.73 -0.86 -23.39
C LEU A 126 -23.85 0.14 -23.02
N LYS A 127 -23.58 1.45 -23.07
CA LYS A 127 -24.58 2.50 -22.82
C LYS A 127 -25.72 2.46 -23.83
N LEU A 128 -25.44 2.21 -25.10
CA LEU A 128 -26.43 2.08 -26.17
C LEU A 128 -27.29 0.81 -25.95
N ASP A 129 -26.65 -0.32 -25.66
CA ASP A 129 -27.33 -1.59 -25.41
C ASP A 129 -28.28 -1.52 -24.20
N LEU A 130 -27.82 -0.96 -23.07
CA LEU A 130 -28.65 -0.73 -21.88
C LEU A 130 -29.81 0.23 -22.18
N SER A 131 -29.57 1.30 -22.94
CA SER A 131 -30.63 2.25 -23.33
C SER A 131 -31.71 1.55 -24.17
N ASN A 132 -31.30 0.68 -25.10
CA ASN A 132 -32.21 -0.12 -25.90
C ASN A 132 -32.97 -1.16 -25.05
N GLN A 133 -32.31 -1.81 -24.08
CA GLN A 133 -32.95 -2.75 -23.15
C GLN A 133 -33.99 -2.06 -22.26
N ILE A 134 -33.71 -0.85 -21.76
CA ILE A 134 -34.67 -0.05 -20.99
C ILE A 134 -35.87 0.36 -21.86
N ILE A 135 -35.65 0.83 -23.09
CA ILE A 135 -36.74 1.19 -24.02
C ILE A 135 -37.63 -0.02 -24.33
N ASN A 136 -37.03 -1.18 -24.62
CA ASN A 136 -37.76 -2.42 -24.88
C ASN A 136 -38.53 -2.89 -23.63
N THR A 137 -37.93 -2.79 -22.44
CA THR A 137 -38.56 -3.14 -21.16
C THR A 137 -39.74 -2.23 -20.85
N ARG A 138 -39.64 -0.92 -21.11
CA ARG A 138 -40.75 0.05 -21.01
C ARG A 138 -41.88 -0.28 -21.98
N ALA A 139 -41.56 -0.63 -23.23
CA ALA A 139 -42.56 -1.03 -24.23
C ALA A 139 -43.28 -2.34 -23.82
N LEU A 140 -42.54 -3.34 -23.35
CA LEU A 140 -43.09 -4.60 -22.84
C LEU A 140 -43.96 -4.37 -21.59
N ASN A 141 -43.49 -3.60 -20.61
CA ASN A 141 -44.25 -3.23 -19.41
C ASN A 141 -45.54 -2.45 -19.76
N THR A 142 -45.52 -1.60 -20.80
CA THR A 142 -46.70 -0.87 -21.28
C THR A 142 -47.71 -1.80 -21.94
N ARG A 143 -47.24 -2.73 -22.78
CA ARG A 143 -48.08 -3.78 -23.39
C ARG A 143 -48.65 -4.75 -22.36
N ALA A 144 -47.86 -5.10 -21.34
CA ALA A 144 -48.27 -5.95 -20.23
C ALA A 144 -49.32 -5.28 -19.34
N LYS A 145 -49.21 -3.96 -19.09
CA LYS A 145 -50.27 -3.18 -18.43
C LYS A 145 -51.56 -3.17 -19.25
N GLY A 146 -51.49 -2.83 -20.54
CA GLY A 146 -52.67 -2.85 -21.42
C GLY A 146 -53.36 -4.22 -21.49
N LEU A 147 -52.60 -5.31 -21.50
CA LEU A 147 -53.14 -6.67 -21.37
C LEU A 147 -53.72 -6.94 -19.97
N HIS A 148 -53.05 -6.53 -18.89
CA HIS A 148 -53.55 -6.71 -17.52
C HIS A 148 -54.86 -5.96 -17.28
N ASP A 149 -54.98 -4.73 -17.79
CA ASP A 149 -56.20 -3.93 -17.70
C ASP A 149 -57.33 -4.56 -18.55
N GLN A 150 -57.05 -5.06 -19.76
CA GLN A 150 -58.01 -5.87 -20.54
C GLN A 150 -58.47 -7.14 -19.80
N TYR A 151 -57.56 -7.85 -19.13
CA TYR A 151 -57.90 -9.01 -18.31
C TYR A 151 -58.70 -8.62 -17.05
N ARG A 152 -58.48 -7.42 -16.51
CA ARG A 152 -59.19 -6.90 -15.34
C ARG A 152 -60.64 -6.54 -15.67
N ASP A 153 -60.90 -6.00 -16.85
CA ASP A 153 -62.25 -5.76 -17.36
C ASP A 153 -62.98 -7.08 -17.66
N LEU A 154 -62.26 -8.13 -18.08
CA LEU A 154 -62.79 -9.50 -18.22
C LEU A 154 -63.09 -10.18 -16.87
N ASP A 155 -62.21 -10.05 -15.86
CA ASP A 155 -62.41 -10.64 -14.53
C ASP A 155 -63.60 -10.00 -13.78
N PHE A 156 -63.97 -8.75 -14.10
CA PHE A 156 -65.21 -8.14 -13.61
C PHE A 156 -66.49 -8.81 -14.14
N ALA A 157 -66.41 -9.61 -15.20
CA ALA A 157 -67.56 -10.32 -15.77
C ALA A 157 -67.81 -11.72 -15.18
N VAL A 158 -66.84 -12.35 -14.50
CA VAL A 158 -66.95 -13.75 -14.00
C VAL A 158 -66.42 -13.91 -12.57
N TYR A 159 -67.08 -13.25 -11.61
CA TYR A 159 -66.68 -13.27 -10.20
C TYR A 159 -66.96 -14.62 -9.50
N ASN A 160 -66.01 -15.57 -9.57
CA ASN A 160 -66.17 -16.94 -9.08
C ASN A 160 -65.90 -17.07 -7.55
N PRO A 161 -66.87 -17.48 -6.71
CA PRO A 161 -66.73 -17.41 -5.24
C PRO A 161 -65.66 -18.30 -4.59
N ARG A 162 -65.13 -19.31 -5.29
CA ARG A 162 -64.39 -20.43 -4.65
C ARG A 162 -63.03 -20.05 -4.02
N LEU A 163 -62.35 -19.00 -4.50
CA LEU A 163 -61.01 -18.64 -4.01
C LEU A 163 -60.99 -18.10 -2.56
N ARG A 164 -62.12 -17.67 -2.00
CA ARG A 164 -62.20 -17.26 -0.58
C ARG A 164 -61.97 -18.42 0.40
N ALA A 165 -62.28 -19.65 0.03
CA ALA A 165 -62.28 -20.82 0.92
C ALA A 165 -60.88 -21.40 1.21
N ILE A 166 -59.87 -21.07 0.39
CA ILE A 166 -58.50 -21.57 0.55
C ILE A 166 -57.72 -20.65 1.50
N ARG A 167 -57.89 -19.34 1.38
CA ARG A 167 -57.12 -18.34 2.16
C ARG A 167 -57.46 -18.31 3.65
N SER A 168 -58.61 -18.86 4.05
CA SER A 168 -59.05 -18.99 5.45
C SER A 168 -58.61 -20.29 6.15
N ARG A 169 -57.87 -21.18 5.46
CA ARG A 169 -57.44 -22.49 6.01
C ARG A 169 -55.95 -22.56 6.40
N LEU A 170 -55.18 -21.48 6.21
CA LEU A 170 -53.73 -21.44 6.45
C LEU A 170 -53.30 -20.47 7.57
N SER A 171 -54.25 -19.96 8.37
CA SER A 171 -54.00 -18.95 9.42
C SER A 171 -54.24 -19.47 10.86
N VAL A 172 -54.18 -20.79 11.09
CA VAL A 172 -54.43 -21.39 12.41
C VAL A 172 -53.41 -22.50 12.71
N THR A 173 -52.24 -22.11 13.21
CA THR A 173 -51.33 -22.93 14.04
C THR A 173 -50.22 -22.04 14.62
N ALA A 174 -49.52 -22.51 15.67
CA ALA A 174 -48.38 -21.86 16.35
C ALA A 174 -48.69 -20.61 17.22
N ARG A 175 -49.42 -20.88 18.32
CA ARG A 175 -49.54 -20.10 19.58
C ARG A 175 -49.92 -21.08 20.69
N GLU A 176 -49.52 -20.98 21.96
CA GLU A 176 -48.46 -20.22 22.65
C GLU A 176 -47.45 -21.22 23.30
N ASN A 177 -46.28 -20.86 23.83
CA ASN A 177 -45.97 -20.22 25.14
C ASN A 177 -44.42 -20.00 25.20
N TYR A 178 -43.77 -19.30 26.15
CA TYR A 178 -44.01 -19.08 27.58
C TYR A 178 -43.49 -17.70 28.06
N VAL A 179 -43.79 -17.34 29.31
CA VAL A 179 -43.61 -16.01 29.95
C VAL A 179 -42.87 -16.19 31.29
N ALA A 180 -42.00 -15.29 31.80
CA ALA A 180 -41.14 -14.21 31.27
C ALA A 180 -40.27 -13.69 32.46
N ASN A 181 -39.35 -12.73 32.30
CA ASN A 181 -38.86 -11.89 33.43
C ASN A 181 -38.11 -10.61 32.99
N ALA A 182 -38.51 -9.46 33.56
CA ALA A 182 -37.76 -8.20 33.58
C ALA A 182 -38.24 -7.35 34.77
N VAL A 183 -37.31 -6.73 35.52
CA VAL A 183 -37.60 -5.90 36.71
C VAL A 183 -36.78 -4.61 36.65
N HIS A 184 -37.34 -3.51 37.15
CA HIS A 184 -36.82 -2.13 37.02
C HIS A 184 -36.35 -1.55 38.37
N ILE A 185 -35.23 -0.79 38.34
CA ILE A 185 -35.00 0.50 39.09
C ILE A 185 -34.93 0.37 40.63
N PRO A 186 -33.90 0.90 41.35
CA PRO A 186 -33.53 2.33 41.35
C PRO A 186 -32.02 2.68 41.46
N PRO A 187 -31.65 3.98 41.32
CA PRO A 187 -30.30 4.49 41.58
C PRO A 187 -30.06 4.87 43.05
N SER A 188 -28.80 5.02 43.46
CA SER A 188 -28.39 5.57 44.76
C SER A 188 -27.10 6.41 44.65
N GLN A 189 -26.76 7.13 45.73
CA GLN A 189 -25.77 8.21 45.73
C GLN A 189 -24.46 7.86 46.48
N SER A 190 -23.51 8.81 46.43
CA SER A 190 -22.23 8.91 47.14
C SER A 190 -22.17 8.44 48.59
N ILE A 191 -20.98 7.96 49.01
CA ILE A 191 -20.27 8.37 50.24
C ILE A 191 -18.77 7.98 50.13
N GLU A 192 -17.92 8.42 51.06
CA GLU A 192 -16.49 8.67 50.87
C GLU A 192 -15.50 7.69 51.55
N SER A 193 -14.25 7.73 51.08
CA SER A 193 -12.99 7.71 51.88
C SER A 193 -12.27 6.40 52.27
N PHE A 194 -10.92 6.52 52.36
CA PHE A 194 -9.86 5.63 52.93
C PHE A 194 -9.81 4.14 52.50
N TYR A 195 -8.66 3.52 52.21
CA TYR A 195 -7.22 3.86 52.35
C TYR A 195 -6.54 3.85 50.95
N GLY A 196 -5.27 4.25 50.74
CA GLY A 196 -4.22 4.72 51.65
C GLY A 196 -3.05 5.33 50.85
N ASN A 197 -2.18 6.09 51.51
CA ASN A 197 -1.27 7.05 50.84
C ASN A 197 0.20 6.57 50.77
N ARG A 198 0.81 6.54 49.58
CA ARG A 198 2.28 6.62 49.35
C ARG A 198 2.65 6.76 47.87
N ASN A 199 3.11 7.95 47.45
CA ASN A 199 4.45 8.20 46.86
C ASN A 199 4.55 9.56 46.16
N ALA A 200 5.78 10.04 45.96
CA ALA A 200 6.09 11.42 45.63
C ALA A 200 5.54 11.89 44.26
N GLN A 201 4.86 13.03 44.25
CA GLN A 201 4.58 13.77 43.02
C GLN A 201 5.84 14.49 42.54
N HIS A 202 6.63 13.87 41.67
CA HIS A 202 7.47 14.63 40.74
C HIS A 202 6.57 15.27 39.69
N LYS A 203 6.53 16.62 39.67
CA LYS A 203 5.85 17.39 38.62
C LYS A 203 6.62 17.23 37.31
N VAL A 204 6.24 16.22 36.52
CA VAL A 204 6.68 16.10 35.13
C VAL A 204 6.02 17.21 34.33
N THR A 205 6.74 18.32 34.15
CA THR A 205 6.34 19.41 33.26
C THR A 205 6.32 18.89 31.83
N ARG A 206 5.14 18.49 31.35
CA ARG A 206 4.95 18.11 29.95
C ARG A 206 5.28 19.32 29.07
N CYS A 207 6.37 19.25 28.30
CA CYS A 207 6.59 20.15 27.18
C CYS A 207 5.43 19.99 26.20
N GLN A 208 4.57 20.99 26.13
CA GLN A 208 3.56 21.08 25.10
C GLN A 208 4.16 21.89 23.95
N MET A 209 4.28 21.26 22.78
CA MET A 209 4.40 22.00 21.51
C MET A 209 3.30 23.08 21.48
N PRO A 210 3.55 24.26 20.90
CA PRO A 210 2.52 25.28 20.71
C PRO A 210 1.47 24.75 19.73
N ARG A 211 0.44 24.07 20.26
CA ARG A 211 -0.75 23.73 19.51
C ARG A 211 -1.44 25.03 19.08
N PRO A 212 -2.05 25.10 17.89
CA PRO A 212 -2.98 26.17 17.60
C PRO A 212 -4.04 26.22 18.71
N ASP A 213 -4.39 27.44 19.15
CA ASP A 213 -5.20 27.66 20.34
C ASP A 213 -6.54 26.90 20.21
N PRO A 214 -6.83 25.91 21.08
CA PRO A 214 -7.94 24.97 20.87
C PRO A 214 -9.27 25.72 20.72
N ALA A 215 -9.89 25.52 19.56
CA ALA A 215 -10.92 26.37 18.95
C ALA A 215 -12.26 26.34 19.69
N GLY A 216 -12.42 25.40 20.62
CA GLY A 216 -13.56 25.33 21.52
C GLY A 216 -13.25 24.61 22.82
N MET A 217 -14.18 24.66 23.77
CA MET A 217 -14.08 23.99 25.07
C MET A 217 -13.92 22.46 24.95
N LEU A 218 -14.42 21.85 23.87
CA LEU A 218 -14.24 20.43 23.58
C LEU A 218 -12.75 20.10 23.39
N GLU A 219 -12.05 20.83 22.53
CA GLU A 219 -10.63 20.60 22.21
C GLU A 219 -9.69 20.82 23.40
N ARG A 220 -10.14 21.59 24.40
CA ARG A 220 -9.44 21.81 25.69
C ARG A 220 -9.56 20.63 26.66
N SER A 221 -10.44 19.65 26.39
CA SER A 221 -10.61 18.46 27.22
C SER A 221 -9.43 17.51 27.09
N ALA A 222 -8.91 17.03 28.22
CA ALA A 222 -7.90 15.96 28.25
C ALA A 222 -8.40 14.61 27.69
N LYS A 223 -9.69 14.50 27.35
CA LYS A 223 -10.32 13.34 26.68
C LYS A 223 -10.71 13.62 25.22
N PHE A 224 -10.39 14.79 24.67
CA PHE A 224 -10.70 15.12 23.29
C PHE A 224 -9.66 14.56 22.32
N TYR A 225 -10.14 13.76 21.37
CA TYR A 225 -9.38 13.11 20.32
C TYR A 225 -10.11 13.41 19.00
N ALA A 226 -9.53 14.22 18.13
CA ALA A 226 -10.20 14.70 16.91
C ALA A 226 -10.67 13.54 16.01
N GLU A 227 -9.90 12.46 15.97
CA GLU A 227 -10.24 11.23 15.23
C GLU A 227 -11.46 10.47 15.78
N SER A 228 -11.91 10.78 17.00
CA SER A 228 -13.17 10.24 17.56
C SER A 228 -14.40 11.04 17.13
N TYR A 229 -14.22 12.15 16.41
CA TYR A 229 -15.28 13.01 15.87
C TYR A 229 -15.28 13.07 14.34
N THR A 230 -14.26 12.52 13.67
CA THR A 230 -14.26 12.28 12.22
C THR A 230 -15.04 11.02 11.89
N VAL A 231 -16.09 11.14 11.06
CA VAL A 231 -16.94 10.01 10.63
C VAL A 231 -16.17 8.97 9.81
N GLU A 232 -15.07 9.37 9.16
CA GLU A 232 -14.20 8.50 8.36
C GLU A 232 -12.80 8.45 8.99
N THR A 233 -12.44 7.31 9.59
CA THR A 233 -11.05 7.04 9.97
C THR A 233 -10.25 6.71 8.72
N ALA A 234 -9.50 7.68 8.18
CA ALA A 234 -8.63 7.50 7.01
C ALA A 234 -7.44 6.52 7.23
N VAL A 235 -7.30 6.00 8.46
CA VAL A 235 -6.30 5.02 8.86
C VAL A 235 -6.85 3.60 8.62
N PRO A 236 -6.15 2.72 7.88
CA PRO A 236 -6.61 1.34 7.69
C PRO A 236 -6.50 0.53 8.99
N GLU A 237 -7.52 -0.27 9.27
CA GLU A 237 -7.63 -1.11 10.48
C GLU A 237 -6.52 -2.17 10.59
N VAL A 238 -5.89 -2.54 9.46
CA VAL A 238 -4.74 -3.45 9.38
C VAL A 238 -3.66 -2.83 8.52
N ILE A 239 -2.45 -2.72 9.06
CA ILE A 239 -1.22 -2.34 8.35
C ILE A 239 -0.28 -3.54 8.34
N ILE A 240 0.11 -4.03 7.17
CA ILE A 240 1.14 -5.07 7.04
C ILE A 240 2.51 -4.39 7.20
N THR A 241 3.26 -4.75 8.24
CA THR A 241 4.58 -4.17 8.58
C THR A 241 5.75 -5.04 8.14
N ALA A 242 5.56 -6.36 8.02
CA ALA A 242 6.50 -7.26 7.36
C ALA A 242 5.75 -8.45 6.78
N MET A 243 6.34 -9.12 5.79
CA MET A 243 5.77 -10.30 5.15
C MET A 243 6.89 -11.14 4.53
N TYR A 244 7.00 -12.41 4.90
CA TYR A 244 8.02 -13.33 4.40
C TYR A 244 7.56 -14.79 4.42
N GLU A 245 8.17 -15.62 3.56
CA GLU A 245 7.86 -17.05 3.44
C GLU A 245 8.65 -17.80 4.52
N THR A 246 7.97 -18.50 5.43
CA THR A 246 8.61 -19.20 6.56
C THR A 246 8.80 -20.68 6.32
N ALA A 247 7.95 -21.31 5.51
CA ALA A 247 8.10 -22.72 5.14
C ALA A 247 7.60 -23.00 3.72
N PHE A 248 8.41 -23.71 2.94
CA PHE A 248 8.09 -24.15 1.57
C PHE A 248 8.10 -25.67 1.51
N THR A 249 6.93 -26.30 1.61
CA THR A 249 6.80 -27.76 1.63
C THR A 249 6.33 -28.29 0.27
N ARG A 250 6.30 -29.62 0.08
CA ARG A 250 5.74 -30.22 -1.16
C ARG A 250 4.23 -30.03 -1.30
N THR A 251 3.52 -29.73 -0.21
CA THR A 251 2.05 -29.72 -0.11
C THR A 251 1.46 -28.34 0.12
N ALA A 252 2.18 -27.43 0.78
CA ALA A 252 1.75 -26.07 1.07
C ALA A 252 2.93 -25.10 1.21
N ASN A 253 2.65 -23.82 1.01
CA ASN A 253 3.58 -22.71 1.25
C ASN A 253 3.03 -21.89 2.45
N VAL A 254 3.88 -21.56 3.42
CA VAL A 254 3.49 -20.81 4.64
C VAL A 254 4.13 -19.43 4.61
N ASN A 255 3.30 -18.39 4.61
CA ASN A 255 3.71 -17.00 4.67
C ASN A 255 3.43 -16.43 6.07
N LEU A 256 4.41 -15.81 6.72
CA LEU A 256 4.20 -15.00 7.91
C LEU A 256 4.01 -13.54 7.54
N TYR A 257 2.97 -12.92 8.08
CA TYR A 257 2.65 -11.50 8.02
C TYR A 257 2.79 -10.92 9.43
N LYS A 258 3.60 -9.87 9.59
CA LYS A 258 3.57 -9.04 10.80
C LYS A 258 2.63 -7.87 10.54
N LEU A 259 1.69 -7.66 11.46
CA LEU A 259 0.60 -6.71 11.30
C LEU A 259 0.56 -5.75 12.48
N LEU A 260 0.22 -4.50 12.21
CA LEU A 260 -0.37 -3.60 13.20
C LEU A 260 -1.89 -3.60 12.98
N TYR A 261 -2.63 -4.04 13.98
CA TYR A 261 -4.09 -4.08 13.99
C TYR A 261 -4.65 -3.04 14.94
N LEU A 262 -5.56 -2.20 14.44
CA LEU A 262 -6.22 -1.15 15.22
C LEU A 262 -7.45 -1.75 15.92
N ARG A 263 -7.26 -2.30 17.13
CA ARG A 263 -8.33 -2.95 17.90
C ARG A 263 -9.38 -1.96 18.40
N GLU A 264 -8.92 -0.78 18.83
CA GLU A 264 -9.72 0.37 19.25
C GLU A 264 -8.98 1.63 18.77
N PRO A 265 -9.63 2.81 18.66
CA PRO A 265 -8.94 4.07 18.37
C PRO A 265 -7.71 4.27 19.27
N ARG A 266 -6.54 4.48 18.65
CA ARG A 266 -5.20 4.57 19.28
C ARG A 266 -4.64 3.30 19.93
N ARG A 267 -5.37 2.18 19.98
CA ARG A 267 -4.85 0.88 20.45
C ARG A 267 -4.44 0.01 19.27
N TRP A 268 -3.17 0.12 18.92
CA TRP A 268 -2.51 -0.80 18.00
C TRP A 268 -2.02 -2.05 18.75
N SER A 269 -2.37 -3.23 18.26
CA SER A 269 -1.75 -4.49 18.64
C SER A 269 -0.84 -4.97 17.51
N ILE A 270 0.38 -5.38 17.83
CA ILE A 270 1.17 -6.19 16.91
C ILE A 270 0.56 -7.60 16.91
N ILE A 271 0.37 -8.17 15.72
CA ILE A 271 -0.11 -9.54 15.54
C ILE A 271 0.78 -10.22 14.50
N ASN A 272 1.25 -11.42 14.80
CA ASN A 272 1.93 -12.28 13.83
C ASN A 272 0.88 -13.22 13.24
N VAL A 273 0.68 -13.21 11.92
CA VAL A 273 -0.30 -14.07 11.24
C VAL A 273 0.43 -14.97 10.25
N SER A 274 0.46 -16.27 10.50
CA SER A 274 0.96 -17.24 9.52
C SER A 274 -0.21 -17.75 8.68
N ILE A 275 -0.06 -17.77 7.36
CA ILE A 275 -1.07 -18.22 6.43
C ILE A 275 -0.51 -19.39 5.63
N GLU A 276 -1.07 -20.58 5.85
CA GLU A 276 -0.77 -21.78 5.09
C GLU A 276 -1.67 -21.84 3.85
N VAL A 277 -1.03 -21.93 2.68
CA VAL A 277 -1.69 -21.99 1.37
C VAL A 277 -1.34 -23.32 0.69
N PRO A 278 -2.29 -24.26 0.56
CA PRO A 278 -2.07 -25.52 -0.14
C PRO A 278 -1.65 -25.30 -1.60
N ARG A 279 -0.67 -26.07 -2.07
CA ARG A 279 -0.21 -26.00 -3.46
C ARG A 279 -1.30 -26.44 -4.43
N GLY A 280 -1.36 -25.76 -5.57
CA GLY A 280 -2.44 -25.94 -6.55
C GLY A 280 -3.76 -25.25 -6.16
N SER A 281 -3.89 -24.69 -4.95
CA SER A 281 -5.03 -23.84 -4.61
C SER A 281 -5.05 -22.60 -5.49
N ARG A 282 -6.26 -22.10 -5.81
CA ARG A 282 -6.45 -20.84 -6.54
C ARG A 282 -5.76 -19.64 -5.87
N PHE A 283 -5.53 -19.69 -4.55
CA PHE A 283 -4.89 -18.63 -3.79
C PHE A 283 -3.36 -18.59 -3.92
N GLU A 284 -2.70 -19.68 -4.32
CA GLU A 284 -1.23 -19.77 -4.41
C GLU A 284 -0.63 -18.65 -5.27
N ARG A 285 -1.24 -18.33 -6.41
CA ARG A 285 -0.76 -17.26 -7.32
C ARG A 285 -0.89 -15.84 -6.75
N PHE A 286 -1.81 -15.62 -5.82
CA PHE A 286 -1.99 -14.32 -5.16
C PHE A 286 -1.05 -14.16 -3.96
N MET A 287 -0.65 -15.29 -3.36
CA MET A 287 0.14 -15.39 -2.14
C MET A 287 1.63 -15.69 -2.40
N GLN A 288 2.08 -15.80 -3.66
CA GLN A 288 3.50 -15.95 -3.99
C GLN A 288 4.27 -14.63 -3.78
N LEU A 289 5.10 -14.59 -2.74
CA LEU A 289 5.84 -13.39 -2.35
C LEU A 289 6.96 -13.02 -3.32
N SER A 290 7.55 -14.03 -3.98
CA SER A 290 8.74 -13.92 -4.82
C SER A 290 8.61 -13.06 -6.09
N ASN A 291 7.40 -12.66 -6.48
CA ASN A 291 7.13 -11.94 -7.73
C ASN A 291 6.48 -10.55 -7.57
N GLN A 292 6.11 -10.11 -6.36
CA GLN A 292 5.44 -8.82 -6.15
C GLN A 292 6.37 -7.77 -5.53
N LYS A 293 6.69 -6.72 -6.30
CA LYS A 293 7.54 -5.61 -5.80
C LYS A 293 6.90 -4.81 -4.66
N PHE A 294 5.55 -4.77 -4.59
CA PHE A 294 4.78 -4.30 -3.45
C PHE A 294 3.45 -5.08 -3.36
N PRO A 295 3.13 -5.73 -2.23
CA PRO A 295 1.94 -6.57 -2.08
C PRO A 295 0.71 -5.73 -1.67
N HIS A 296 0.18 -4.94 -2.61
CA HIS A 296 -1.00 -4.09 -2.37
C HIS A 296 -2.31 -4.79 -2.78
N GLN A 297 -2.67 -5.91 -2.14
CA GLN A 297 -4.00 -6.53 -2.34
C GLN A 297 -4.72 -6.85 -1.02
N ASN A 298 -5.85 -6.17 -0.85
CA ASN A 298 -6.90 -6.38 0.16
C ASN A 298 -6.47 -6.89 1.56
N PRO A 299 -6.03 -5.99 2.47
CA PRO A 299 -6.14 -6.25 3.90
C PRO A 299 -7.57 -6.64 4.31
N ARG A 300 -8.62 -6.15 3.62
CA ARG A 300 -10.05 -6.32 3.95
C ARG A 300 -10.49 -7.73 4.35
N GLU A 301 -10.04 -8.78 3.67
CA GLU A 301 -10.42 -10.16 4.03
C GLU A 301 -9.71 -10.63 5.30
N LEU A 302 -8.43 -10.27 5.45
CA LEU A 302 -7.66 -10.52 6.66
C LEU A 302 -8.19 -9.69 7.85
N THR A 303 -8.65 -8.46 7.60
CA THR A 303 -9.34 -7.60 8.56
C THR A 303 -10.65 -8.24 9.05
N ARG A 304 -11.48 -8.82 8.16
CA ARG A 304 -12.67 -9.60 8.55
C ARG A 304 -12.30 -10.81 9.42
N VAL A 305 -11.23 -11.52 9.05
CA VAL A 305 -10.68 -12.63 9.85
C VAL A 305 -10.32 -12.14 11.25
N LEU A 306 -9.50 -11.09 11.40
CA LEU A 306 -9.10 -10.57 12.71
C LEU A 306 -10.28 -10.06 13.55
N HIS A 307 -11.26 -9.39 12.94
CA HIS A 307 -12.49 -8.95 13.63
C HIS A 307 -13.34 -10.12 14.16
N SER A 308 -13.31 -11.30 13.52
CA SER A 308 -14.00 -12.48 14.04
C SER A 308 -13.33 -13.06 15.31
N LEU A 309 -12.06 -12.72 15.56
CA LEU A 309 -11.29 -13.19 16.70
C LEU A 309 -11.38 -12.18 17.85
N ASN A 310 -12.52 -12.12 18.55
CA ASN A 310 -12.78 -11.13 19.61
C ASN A 310 -11.69 -11.02 20.73
N ASN A 311 -10.83 -12.03 20.87
CA ASN A 311 -9.89 -12.23 21.98
C ASN A 311 -8.39 -12.20 21.61
N ILE A 312 -7.97 -11.69 20.45
CA ILE A 312 -6.51 -11.59 20.16
C ILE A 312 -5.83 -10.71 21.22
N GLN A 313 -4.70 -11.16 21.77
CA GLN A 313 -3.84 -10.38 22.66
C GLN A 313 -2.72 -9.69 21.85
N ALA A 314 -2.04 -8.69 22.42
CA ALA A 314 -0.83 -8.17 21.79
C ALA A 314 0.20 -9.31 21.61
N ASP A 315 0.93 -9.28 20.49
CA ASP A 315 1.98 -10.25 20.13
C ASP A 315 1.53 -11.72 19.96
N SER A 316 0.21 -11.95 19.85
CA SER A 316 -0.36 -13.27 19.51
C SER A 316 0.09 -13.78 18.14
N HIS A 317 0.22 -15.10 18.01
CA HIS A 317 0.36 -15.79 16.73
C HIS A 317 -1.00 -16.33 16.27
N VAL A 318 -1.47 -15.94 15.09
CA VAL A 318 -2.70 -16.48 14.48
C VAL A 318 -2.30 -17.33 13.28
N HIS A 319 -2.63 -18.62 13.31
CA HIS A 319 -2.40 -19.50 12.18
C HIS A 319 -3.70 -19.67 11.36
N VAL A 320 -3.61 -19.39 10.05
CA VAL A 320 -4.74 -19.38 9.11
C VAL A 320 -4.46 -20.41 8.02
N ASN A 321 -5.17 -21.53 8.04
CA ASN A 321 -5.06 -22.54 6.98
C ASN A 321 -6.20 -22.32 5.96
N ILE A 322 -5.84 -22.12 4.69
CA ILE A 322 -6.80 -21.88 3.61
C ILE A 322 -7.23 -23.22 3.00
N VAL A 323 -8.38 -23.75 3.45
CA VAL A 323 -8.96 -24.98 2.89
C VAL A 323 -9.82 -24.65 1.67
N ASP A 324 -9.36 -25.04 0.49
CA ASP A 324 -10.01 -24.73 -0.78
C ASP A 324 -11.15 -25.72 -1.08
N THR A 325 -12.35 -25.45 -0.54
CA THR A 325 -13.55 -26.28 -0.80
C THR A 325 -14.26 -25.89 -2.08
N CYS A 326 -14.93 -26.86 -2.73
CA CYS A 326 -15.63 -26.70 -4.01
C CYS A 326 -16.91 -25.83 -3.89
N GLY A 327 -16.71 -24.52 -3.73
CA GLY A 327 -17.76 -23.50 -3.69
C GLY A 327 -17.31 -22.22 -2.99
N SER A 328 -16.54 -22.34 -1.90
CA SER A 328 -16.03 -21.22 -1.12
C SER A 328 -14.72 -21.59 -0.40
N PRO A 329 -13.80 -20.64 -0.17
CA PRO A 329 -12.67 -20.88 0.72
C PRO A 329 -13.21 -21.08 2.15
N LEU A 330 -12.86 -22.20 2.78
CA LEU A 330 -13.10 -22.42 4.19
C LEU A 330 -11.82 -22.01 4.94
N LEU A 331 -11.87 -20.90 5.65
CA LEU A 331 -10.74 -20.42 6.45
C LEU A 331 -10.76 -21.14 7.80
N VAL A 332 -9.82 -22.06 8.00
CA VAL A 332 -9.62 -22.75 9.29
C VAL A 332 -8.68 -21.90 10.14
N LEU A 333 -9.19 -21.42 11.27
CA LEU A 333 -8.51 -20.46 12.14
C LEU A 333 -8.03 -21.13 13.42
N ASN A 334 -6.72 -21.40 13.48
CA ASN A 334 -6.05 -21.93 14.65
C ASN A 334 -5.37 -20.76 15.38
N ILE A 335 -6.00 -20.26 16.45
CA ILE A 335 -5.35 -19.29 17.33
C ILE A 335 -4.36 -20.05 18.22
N GLU A 336 -3.09 -20.06 17.81
CA GLU A 336 -2.00 -20.44 18.69
C GLU A 336 -1.71 -19.28 19.65
N SER A 337 -2.45 -19.21 20.75
CA SER A 337 -2.11 -18.30 21.86
C SER A 337 -0.69 -18.61 22.31
N THR A 338 0.27 -17.82 21.83
CA THR A 338 1.68 -17.89 22.18
C THR A 338 1.81 -17.70 23.68
N THR A 339 1.96 -18.82 24.41
CA THR A 339 2.28 -18.78 25.84
C THR A 339 3.54 -17.93 26.02
N PRO A 340 3.56 -17.00 27.01
CA PRO A 340 4.68 -16.10 27.21
C PRO A 340 5.96 -16.94 27.32
N CYS A 341 6.98 -16.51 26.57
CA CYS A 341 8.10 -17.32 26.11
C CYS A 341 8.52 -18.45 27.08
N THR A 342 8.33 -19.70 26.65
CA THR A 342 9.12 -20.82 27.16
C THR A 342 10.59 -20.40 27.09
N GLU A 343 11.32 -20.52 28.20
CA GLU A 343 12.68 -20.02 28.30
C GLU A 343 13.54 -20.57 27.14
N PRO A 344 14.35 -19.73 26.48
CA PRO A 344 15.16 -20.18 25.35
C PRO A 344 16.11 -21.27 25.83
N SER A 345 16.15 -22.40 25.11
CA SER A 345 17.08 -23.48 25.43
C SER A 345 18.50 -22.93 25.51
N PRO A 346 19.25 -23.22 26.60
CA PRO A 346 20.68 -22.92 26.61
C PRO A 346 21.37 -23.71 25.48
N VAL A 347 22.58 -23.26 25.12
CA VAL A 347 23.40 -23.79 24.02
C VAL A 347 22.89 -23.42 22.61
N ASP A 348 22.76 -22.12 22.37
CA ASP A 348 23.53 -21.49 21.28
C ASP A 348 23.70 -19.98 21.57
N VAL A 349 24.90 -19.43 21.31
CA VAL A 349 25.10 -17.97 21.41
C VAL A 349 24.59 -17.34 20.13
N SER A 350 23.32 -16.94 20.13
CA SER A 350 22.69 -16.26 19.01
C SER A 350 23.56 -15.10 18.52
N ALA A 351 23.69 -14.94 17.20
CA ALA A 351 24.39 -13.80 16.60
C ALA A 351 23.84 -12.45 17.07
N GLU A 352 22.55 -12.40 17.44
CA GLU A 352 21.91 -11.21 18.01
C GLU A 352 22.45 -10.84 19.41
N ALA A 353 22.94 -11.82 20.20
CA ALA A 353 23.59 -11.57 21.48
C ALA A 353 25.01 -11.01 21.29
N ILE A 354 25.77 -11.54 20.32
CA ILE A 354 27.11 -11.02 19.96
C ILE A 354 26.99 -9.56 19.50
N ILE A 355 26.01 -9.25 18.64
CA ILE A 355 25.73 -7.89 18.18
C ILE A 355 25.43 -6.92 19.35
N VAL A 356 24.64 -7.36 20.34
CA VAL A 356 24.32 -6.54 21.52
C VAL A 356 25.56 -6.34 22.39
N GLU A 357 26.41 -7.35 22.56
CA GLU A 357 27.68 -7.24 23.27
C GLU A 357 28.68 -6.31 22.55
N GLU A 358 28.81 -6.39 21.21
CA GLU A 358 29.66 -5.49 20.43
C GLU A 358 29.25 -4.02 20.60
N PHE A 359 27.94 -3.70 20.54
CA PHE A 359 27.45 -2.35 20.80
C PHE A 359 27.62 -1.91 22.26
N TYR A 360 27.57 -2.83 23.22
CA TYR A 360 27.87 -2.54 24.62
C TYR A 360 29.36 -2.17 24.81
N HIS A 361 30.29 -2.93 24.23
CA HIS A 361 31.72 -2.63 24.28
C HIS A 361 32.11 -1.37 23.49
N MET A 362 31.36 -1.03 22.43
CA MET A 362 31.47 0.29 21.77
C MET A 362 30.95 1.46 22.62
N GLY A 363 30.26 1.19 23.74
CA GLY A 363 29.69 2.22 24.61
C GLY A 363 28.44 2.88 24.03
N CYS A 364 27.70 2.20 23.16
CA CYS A 364 26.40 2.68 22.68
C CYS A 364 25.38 2.72 23.85
N PRO A 365 24.59 3.79 24.00
CA PRO A 365 23.57 3.85 25.03
C PRO A 365 22.43 2.86 24.74
N PHE A 366 22.01 2.10 25.75
CA PHE A 366 20.90 1.14 25.67
C PHE A 366 19.62 1.66 26.33
N VAL A 367 18.49 1.23 25.80
CA VAL A 367 17.13 1.63 26.19
C VAL A 367 16.24 0.40 26.26
N ASP A 368 15.46 0.26 27.34
CA ASP A 368 14.40 -0.76 27.44
C ASP A 368 13.23 -0.34 26.53
N GLU A 369 12.69 -1.26 25.71
CA GLU A 369 11.50 -1.00 24.88
C GLU A 369 10.33 -0.39 25.68
N ARG A 370 10.19 -0.72 26.97
CA ARG A 370 9.12 -0.21 27.85
C ARG A 370 9.19 1.31 28.08
N ASP A 371 10.37 1.92 27.88
CA ASP A 371 10.56 3.37 27.95
C ASP A 371 10.22 4.09 26.62
N VAL A 372 9.95 3.34 25.53
CA VAL A 372 9.73 3.86 24.17
C VAL A 372 8.27 3.79 23.78
N VAL A 373 7.60 4.94 23.74
CA VAL A 373 6.18 5.05 23.38
C VAL A 373 6.03 5.46 21.92
N ARG A 374 5.68 4.51 21.03
CA ARG A 374 5.35 4.79 19.62
C ARG A 374 4.10 5.69 19.54
N LEU A 375 4.20 6.78 18.77
CA LEU A 375 3.15 7.79 18.58
C LEU A 375 2.46 7.68 17.21
N ALA A 376 3.24 7.50 16.14
CA ALA A 376 2.74 7.40 14.77
C ALA A 376 3.72 6.64 13.86
N VAL A 377 3.24 6.14 12.73
CA VAL A 377 4.10 5.61 11.65
C VAL A 377 4.58 6.78 10.79
N ILE A 378 5.88 6.83 10.48
CA ILE A 378 6.47 7.80 9.53
C ILE A 378 6.61 7.14 8.15
N GLU A 379 7.20 5.94 8.11
CA GLU A 379 7.46 5.22 6.86
C GLU A 379 7.43 3.71 7.11
N LEU A 380 6.86 2.97 6.15
CA LEU A 380 6.77 1.51 6.21
C LEU A 380 7.80 0.88 5.26
N PRO A 381 8.48 -0.21 5.65
CA PRO A 381 8.43 -0.85 6.96
C PRO A 381 9.43 -0.25 7.97
N GLY A 382 8.99 -0.01 9.21
CA GLY A 382 9.89 0.10 10.36
C GLY A 382 10.25 1.49 10.91
N ARG A 383 9.81 2.62 10.33
CA ARG A 383 10.10 3.97 10.87
C ARG A 383 8.90 4.58 11.59
N TYR A 384 9.07 4.91 12.87
CA TYR A 384 8.02 5.44 13.74
C TYR A 384 8.42 6.77 14.39
N SER A 385 7.45 7.65 14.55
CA SER A 385 7.50 8.76 15.50
C SER A 385 7.25 8.17 16.88
N ALA A 386 8.12 8.44 17.85
CA ALA A 386 8.07 7.88 19.20
C ALA A 386 8.44 8.91 20.27
N CYS A 387 8.30 8.54 21.53
CA CYS A 387 8.66 9.35 22.68
C CYS A 387 9.49 8.50 23.66
N LEU A 388 10.67 8.99 24.02
CA LEU A 388 11.52 8.43 25.07
C LEU A 388 11.56 9.40 26.25
N ARG A 389 11.01 8.99 27.40
CA ARG A 389 11.04 9.78 28.66
C ARG A 389 10.57 11.25 28.54
N GLY A 390 9.73 11.56 27.54
CA GLY A 390 9.24 12.91 27.25
C GLY A 390 9.93 13.63 26.09
N GLN A 391 11.09 13.15 25.61
CA GLN A 391 11.74 13.64 24.39
C GLN A 391 11.12 12.96 23.17
N HIS A 392 10.78 13.74 22.14
CA HIS A 392 10.40 13.22 20.83
C HIS A 392 11.61 12.60 20.13
N VAL A 393 11.44 11.41 19.56
CA VAL A 393 12.48 10.64 18.87
C VAL A 393 11.89 9.94 17.65
N GLN A 394 12.71 9.63 16.66
CA GLN A 394 12.34 8.63 15.64
C GLN A 394 12.89 7.27 16.07
N GLU A 395 12.04 6.25 16.02
CA GLU A 395 12.44 4.86 16.17
C GLU A 395 12.57 4.20 14.79
N ILE A 396 13.68 3.52 14.57
CA ILE A 396 13.96 2.72 13.36
C ILE A 396 14.08 1.26 13.80
N VAL A 397 13.06 0.46 13.49
CA VAL A 397 12.91 -0.96 13.89
C VAL A 397 13.57 -1.88 12.88
N SER A 398 14.28 -2.92 13.36
CA SER A 398 14.84 -3.94 12.48
C SER A 398 13.75 -4.77 11.83
N THR A 399 13.75 -4.83 10.51
CA THR A 399 12.81 -5.66 9.71
C THR A 399 13.25 -7.12 9.60
N GLU A 400 14.52 -7.40 9.93
CA GLU A 400 15.20 -8.68 9.75
C GLU A 400 15.77 -9.16 11.10
N ARG A 401 15.90 -10.49 11.27
CA ARG A 401 16.59 -11.14 12.39
C ARG A 401 17.54 -12.23 11.84
N PRO A 402 18.85 -12.16 12.10
CA PRO A 402 19.56 -11.03 12.73
C PRO A 402 19.42 -9.73 11.92
N PRO A 403 19.63 -8.54 12.53
CA PRO A 403 19.58 -7.27 11.81
C PRO A 403 20.57 -7.20 10.65
N SER A 404 20.19 -6.50 9.56
CA SER A 404 21.01 -6.46 8.34
C SER A 404 22.34 -5.71 8.54
N PRO A 405 23.43 -6.05 7.81
CA PRO A 405 24.71 -5.36 7.96
C PRO A 405 24.65 -3.85 7.70
N THR A 406 23.81 -3.40 6.76
CA THR A 406 23.59 -1.96 6.52
C THR A 406 22.87 -1.31 7.72
N TYR A 407 21.92 -2.01 8.35
CA TYR A 407 21.22 -1.51 9.54
C TYR A 407 22.19 -1.37 10.74
N LEU A 408 23.03 -2.38 10.99
CA LEU A 408 24.06 -2.35 12.05
C LEU A 408 25.07 -1.21 11.83
N TYR A 409 25.54 -1.06 10.59
CA TYR A 409 26.47 0.00 10.20
C TYR A 409 25.93 1.42 10.43
N ASN A 410 24.61 1.65 10.31
CA ASN A 410 24.03 2.95 10.63
C ASN A 410 24.15 3.29 12.12
N ILE A 411 23.95 2.30 13.01
CA ILE A 411 24.11 2.49 14.46
C ILE A 411 25.57 2.79 14.79
N GLU A 412 26.51 2.00 14.27
CA GLU A 412 27.95 2.18 14.46
C GLU A 412 28.41 3.58 13.98
N LEU A 413 28.05 3.96 12.76
CA LEU A 413 28.49 5.23 12.18
C LEU A 413 27.87 6.45 12.89
N LEU A 414 26.58 6.41 13.23
CA LEU A 414 25.91 7.50 13.96
C LEU A 414 26.40 7.61 15.42
N HIS A 415 26.91 6.52 16.01
CA HIS A 415 27.62 6.56 17.30
C HIS A 415 29.02 7.17 17.16
N ARG A 416 29.78 6.82 16.12
CA ARG A 416 31.10 7.41 15.83
C ARG A 416 31.05 8.90 15.50
N LEU A 417 29.96 9.37 14.86
CA LEU A 417 29.71 10.78 14.52
C LEU A 417 29.09 11.59 15.67
N LYS A 418 29.02 11.03 16.89
CA LYS A 418 28.42 11.69 18.07
C LYS A 418 29.18 12.97 18.45
N GLY A 419 28.61 14.11 18.07
CA GLY A 419 29.15 15.45 18.33
C GLY A 419 29.40 16.24 17.05
N GLU A 420 29.47 15.56 15.90
CA GLU A 420 29.53 16.22 14.60
C GLU A 420 28.20 16.90 14.25
N THR A 421 28.29 18.04 13.55
CA THR A 421 27.12 18.78 13.08
C THR A 421 26.61 18.23 11.74
N GLY A 422 25.34 18.47 11.39
CA GLY A 422 24.74 17.98 10.15
C GLY A 422 24.50 16.46 10.12
N PHE A 423 24.32 15.85 11.29
CA PHE A 423 23.92 14.44 11.44
C PHE A 423 22.74 14.32 12.43
N THR A 424 21.90 13.30 12.25
CA THR A 424 20.92 12.92 13.28
C THR A 424 21.62 12.28 14.47
N ARG A 425 21.20 12.62 15.69
CA ARG A 425 21.90 12.15 16.90
C ARG A 425 21.35 10.79 17.35
N LEU A 426 22.19 9.76 17.40
CA LEU A 426 21.84 8.50 18.07
C LEU A 426 21.57 8.76 19.56
N VAL A 427 20.38 8.39 20.03
CA VAL A 427 19.94 8.49 21.42
C VAL A 427 20.19 7.18 22.16
N GLY A 428 19.97 6.06 21.47
CA GLY A 428 20.27 4.73 21.98
C GLY A 428 19.69 3.59 21.14
N ILE A 429 20.12 2.39 21.51
CA ILE A 429 19.68 1.12 20.95
C ILE A 429 18.58 0.56 21.85
N VAL A 430 17.45 0.20 21.27
CA VAL A 430 16.34 -0.43 21.99
C VAL A 430 16.53 -1.94 21.99
N VAL A 431 16.56 -2.52 23.18
CA VAL A 431 16.62 -3.97 23.37
C VAL A 431 15.26 -4.49 23.83
N ASP A 432 14.89 -5.65 23.27
CA ASP A 432 13.69 -6.38 23.60
C ASP A 432 13.75 -6.91 25.05
N SER A 433 12.88 -6.38 25.92
CA SER A 433 12.92 -6.62 27.38
C SER A 433 12.68 -8.06 27.84
N CYS A 434 12.35 -8.98 26.92
CA CYS A 434 12.13 -10.40 27.21
C CYS A 434 13.21 -11.29 26.59
N THR A 435 13.74 -10.92 25.40
CA THR A 435 14.70 -11.75 24.66
C THR A 435 16.14 -11.23 24.68
N GLY A 436 16.38 -9.99 25.13
CA GLY A 436 17.71 -9.38 25.16
C GLY A 436 18.26 -8.98 23.78
N TYR A 437 17.48 -9.17 22.70
CA TYR A 437 17.91 -8.91 21.33
C TYR A 437 17.67 -7.46 20.89
N LEU A 438 18.52 -6.99 19.97
CA LEU A 438 18.41 -5.66 19.36
C LEU A 438 17.12 -5.56 18.54
N LYS A 439 16.26 -4.59 18.89
CA LYS A 439 14.91 -4.44 18.31
C LYS A 439 14.78 -3.21 17.40
N SER A 440 15.28 -2.07 17.87
CA SER A 440 15.25 -0.79 17.15
C SER A 440 16.42 0.10 17.58
N TYR A 441 16.63 1.23 16.90
CA TYR A 441 17.45 2.34 17.41
C TYR A 441 16.70 3.67 17.33
N LEU A 442 17.10 4.60 18.18
CA LEU A 442 16.42 5.88 18.40
C LEU A 442 17.29 7.05 17.93
N LEU A 443 16.73 7.91 17.09
CA LEU A 443 17.35 9.13 16.60
C LEU A 443 16.62 10.37 17.12
N VAL A 444 17.38 11.42 17.43
CA VAL A 444 16.87 12.78 17.57
C VAL A 444 17.11 13.54 16.28
N TRP A 445 16.02 14.15 15.79
CA TRP A 445 16.02 15.11 14.69
C TRP A 445 16.43 16.50 15.18
N PRO A 446 16.79 17.44 14.30
CA PRO A 446 16.90 18.86 14.66
C PRO A 446 15.59 19.37 15.26
N ASP A 447 15.67 20.34 16.17
CA ASP A 447 14.49 20.95 16.80
C ASP A 447 13.73 21.93 15.86
N ASN A 448 14.34 22.31 14.73
CA ASN A 448 13.78 23.17 13.68
C ASN A 448 12.90 22.36 12.71
N GLU A 449 12.02 23.01 11.92
CA GLU A 449 11.35 22.28 10.82
C GLU A 449 12.37 21.81 9.77
N TYR A 450 12.14 20.64 9.18
CA TYR A 450 13.02 20.04 8.18
C TYR A 450 12.25 19.37 7.06
N GLU A 451 12.75 19.50 5.83
CA GLU A 451 12.15 18.93 4.62
C GLU A 451 13.20 18.22 3.74
N PRO A 452 12.82 17.21 2.93
CA PRO A 452 13.77 16.51 2.06
C PRO A 452 14.47 17.50 1.13
N LEU A 453 15.79 17.34 0.89
CA LEU A 453 16.55 18.26 0.03
C LEU A 453 15.88 18.47 -1.35
N LEU A 454 15.32 17.40 -1.95
CA LEU A 454 14.62 17.49 -3.24
C LEU A 454 13.26 18.19 -3.17
N HIS A 455 12.59 18.23 -2.01
CA HIS A 455 11.37 19.02 -1.83
C HIS A 455 11.73 20.50 -1.74
N ARG A 456 12.71 20.85 -0.89
CA ARG A 456 13.18 22.25 -0.76
C ARG A 456 13.71 22.81 -2.06
N ALA A 457 14.52 22.04 -2.77
CA ALA A 457 15.06 22.37 -4.10
C ALA A 457 14.03 22.30 -5.24
N SER A 458 12.77 21.95 -4.96
CA SER A 458 11.63 22.01 -5.91
C SER A 458 10.55 23.02 -5.48
N ASN A 459 10.72 23.72 -4.36
CA ASN A 459 9.73 24.63 -3.80
C ASN A 459 9.74 25.98 -4.54
N PRO A 460 8.74 26.30 -5.39
CA PRO A 460 8.76 27.50 -6.22
C PRO A 460 8.57 28.81 -5.43
N GLY A 461 8.27 28.73 -4.13
CA GLY A 461 8.25 29.88 -3.22
C GLY A 461 9.63 30.26 -2.69
N LEU A 462 10.62 29.37 -2.78
CA LEU A 462 12.00 29.65 -2.39
C LEU A 462 12.80 30.13 -3.60
N PRO A 463 13.56 31.24 -3.50
CA PRO A 463 14.45 31.65 -4.57
C PRO A 463 15.63 30.68 -4.64
N HIS A 464 15.62 29.75 -5.60
CA HIS A 464 16.71 28.82 -5.92
C HIS A 464 17.95 29.55 -6.50
N SER A 465 18.48 30.53 -5.76
CA SER A 465 19.68 31.27 -6.12
C SER A 465 20.92 30.42 -5.87
N TRP A 466 21.94 30.63 -6.70
CA TRP A 466 23.21 29.88 -6.62
C TRP A 466 23.82 29.78 -5.20
N PRO A 467 23.80 30.82 -4.34
CA PRO A 467 24.28 30.72 -2.97
C PRO A 467 23.69 29.58 -2.12
N HIS A 468 22.41 29.20 -2.29
CA HIS A 468 21.82 28.08 -1.55
C HIS A 468 22.39 26.75 -2.03
N VAL A 469 22.50 26.58 -3.35
CA VAL A 469 23.10 25.39 -3.99
C VAL A 469 24.57 25.25 -3.58
N GLU A 470 25.31 26.36 -3.51
CA GLU A 470 26.69 26.39 -3.04
C GLU A 470 26.80 26.05 -1.55
N LYS A 471 25.92 26.61 -0.69
CA LYS A 471 25.86 26.29 0.75
C LYS A 471 25.65 24.80 0.98
N TRP A 472 24.60 24.22 0.37
CA TRP A 472 24.29 22.80 0.49
C TRP A 472 25.41 21.91 -0.08
N SER A 473 26.02 22.30 -1.21
CA SER A 473 27.15 21.56 -1.79
C SER A 473 28.38 21.56 -0.87
N ARG A 474 28.69 22.69 -0.24
CA ARG A 474 29.78 22.82 0.74
C ARG A 474 29.51 21.96 1.98
N GLN A 475 28.33 22.10 2.59
CA GLN A 475 27.94 21.31 3.76
C GLN A 475 27.91 19.81 3.46
N LEU A 476 27.43 19.39 2.29
CA LEU A 476 27.45 17.99 1.89
C LEU A 476 28.88 17.42 1.82
N LEU A 477 29.83 18.19 1.29
CA LEU A 477 31.25 17.80 1.26
C LEU A 477 31.85 17.75 2.68
N GLU A 478 31.50 18.70 3.55
CA GLU A 478 31.90 18.69 4.97
C GLU A 478 31.36 17.45 5.70
N ARG A 479 30.10 17.05 5.48
CA ARG A 479 29.52 15.85 6.11
C ARG A 479 30.12 14.56 5.53
N LEU A 480 30.35 14.50 4.23
CA LEU A 480 31.06 13.37 3.61
C LEU A 480 32.50 13.26 4.12
N HIS A 481 33.18 14.38 4.34
CA HIS A 481 34.51 14.38 4.95
C HIS A 481 34.48 13.84 6.39
N ALA A 482 33.53 14.27 7.23
CA ALA A 482 33.38 13.76 8.59
C ALA A 482 33.10 12.24 8.64
N VAL A 483 32.24 11.72 7.74
CA VAL A 483 32.01 10.27 7.61
C VAL A 483 33.31 9.53 7.26
N HIS A 484 34.07 10.04 6.28
CA HIS A 484 35.33 9.43 5.88
C HIS A 484 36.43 9.53 6.96
N ALA A 485 36.43 10.61 7.76
CA ALA A 485 37.38 10.81 8.85
C ALA A 485 37.24 9.79 9.98
N VAL A 486 36.02 9.30 10.27
CA VAL A 486 35.76 8.22 11.24
C VAL A 486 35.89 6.80 10.64
N GLY A 487 36.45 6.69 9.42
CA GLY A 487 36.63 5.44 8.68
C GLY A 487 35.36 4.92 8.00
N GLY A 488 34.28 5.70 7.97
CA GLY A 488 33.04 5.36 7.26
C GLY A 488 33.14 5.57 5.76
N VAL A 489 32.20 4.98 5.03
CA VAL A 489 32.01 5.10 3.58
C VAL A 489 30.54 5.36 3.27
N VAL A 490 30.26 6.23 2.29
CA VAL A 490 28.90 6.46 1.77
C VAL A 490 28.79 5.95 0.34
N GLY A 491 28.28 4.73 0.16
CA GLY A 491 28.18 4.04 -1.14
C GLY A 491 27.07 4.57 -2.05
N SER A 492 26.01 5.18 -1.50
CA SER A 492 24.94 5.79 -2.28
C SER A 492 24.19 6.91 -1.52
N LEU A 493 24.17 8.11 -2.09
CA LEU A 493 23.28 9.22 -1.70
C LEU A 493 22.17 9.45 -2.74
N ARG A 494 21.59 8.38 -3.32
CA ARG A 494 20.73 8.49 -4.50
C ARG A 494 19.27 8.11 -4.31
N PHE A 495 18.48 8.69 -5.22
CA PHE A 495 17.11 8.39 -5.66
C PHE A 495 16.53 7.02 -5.25
N PRO A 496 15.25 6.93 -4.81
CA PRO A 496 14.15 7.89 -5.05
C PRO A 496 14.21 9.16 -4.21
N CYS A 497 14.64 9.08 -2.94
CA CYS A 497 14.98 10.24 -2.13
C CYS A 497 16.41 10.06 -1.62
N PRO A 498 17.31 11.04 -1.78
CA PRO A 498 18.62 11.00 -1.12
C PRO A 498 18.39 11.06 0.39
N PRO A 499 19.23 10.42 1.23
CA PRO A 499 19.10 10.45 2.69
C PRO A 499 19.65 11.77 3.24
N VAL A 500 19.03 12.88 2.80
CA VAL A 500 19.45 14.26 3.03
C VAL A 500 18.23 15.12 3.31
N PHE A 501 18.18 15.70 4.51
CA PHE A 501 17.21 16.72 4.88
C PHE A 501 17.89 18.10 4.94
N VAL A 502 17.10 19.15 4.81
CA VAL A 502 17.51 20.54 5.01
C VAL A 502 16.52 21.18 5.98
N ASP A 503 17.03 21.95 6.94
CA ASP A 503 16.21 22.64 7.94
C ASP A 503 15.78 24.06 7.47
N GLU A 504 15.01 24.76 8.30
CA GLU A 504 14.60 26.15 8.06
C GLU A 504 15.76 27.13 7.80
N ASN A 505 16.92 26.89 8.42
CA ASN A 505 18.14 27.71 8.30
C ASN A 505 18.97 27.37 7.04
N ASP A 506 18.46 26.49 6.18
CA ASP A 506 19.15 25.89 5.04
C ASP A 506 20.37 25.03 5.43
N ASP A 507 20.44 24.49 6.64
CA ASP A 507 21.51 23.57 7.08
C ASP A 507 21.19 22.13 6.70
N LEU A 508 22.19 21.45 6.13
CA LEU A 508 22.06 20.12 5.54
C LEU A 508 22.43 19.00 6.53
N TYR A 509 21.54 18.00 6.64
CA TYR A 509 21.66 16.85 7.54
C TYR A 509 21.67 15.51 6.80
N LEU A 510 22.67 14.67 7.07
CA LEU A 510 22.73 13.26 6.68
C LEU A 510 22.19 12.38 7.82
N TRP A 511 21.37 11.38 7.49
CA TRP A 511 20.61 10.62 8.51
C TRP A 511 20.51 9.11 8.26
N TYR A 512 20.90 8.64 7.07
CA TYR A 512 20.94 7.23 6.73
C TYR A 512 22.06 6.97 5.71
N PHE A 513 22.76 5.86 5.88
CA PHE A 513 23.93 5.49 5.09
C PHE A 513 23.80 4.07 4.57
N ASP A 514 24.28 3.82 3.35
CA ASP A 514 24.53 2.47 2.85
C ASP A 514 25.97 2.38 2.38
N THR A 515 26.68 1.32 2.75
CA THR A 515 28.03 1.01 2.24
C THR A 515 27.97 0.51 0.80
N ARG A 516 26.81 0.03 0.33
CA ARG A 516 26.64 -0.58 -0.98
C ARG A 516 26.45 0.48 -2.07
N VAL A 517 27.26 0.37 -3.12
CA VAL A 517 27.00 1.05 -4.39
C VAL A 517 25.87 0.31 -5.10
N VAL A 518 24.68 0.91 -5.18
CA VAL A 518 23.54 0.35 -5.92
C VAL A 518 23.85 0.43 -7.43
N VAL A 519 24.31 -0.69 -8.01
CA VAL A 519 24.68 -0.78 -9.43
C VAL A 519 23.42 -0.80 -10.31
N SER A 520 23.12 0.33 -10.94
CA SER A 520 21.97 0.53 -11.83
C SER A 520 22.44 1.08 -13.18
N PRO A 521 21.90 0.60 -14.31
CA PRO A 521 22.20 1.15 -15.64
C PRO A 521 21.98 2.67 -15.74
N LEU A 522 20.93 3.19 -15.09
CA LEU A 522 20.59 4.62 -15.07
C LEU A 522 21.59 5.47 -14.26
N ALA A 523 22.35 4.84 -13.38
CA ALA A 523 23.36 5.48 -12.54
C ALA A 523 24.78 5.42 -13.12
N SER A 524 24.97 4.73 -14.27
CA SER A 524 26.26 4.53 -14.94
C SER A 524 27.09 5.81 -15.19
N PRO A 525 26.52 6.93 -15.70
CA PRO A 525 27.28 8.14 -15.95
C PRO A 525 27.95 8.71 -14.69
N PHE A 526 27.32 8.48 -13.53
CA PHE A 526 27.71 9.02 -12.23
C PHE A 526 28.53 8.02 -11.39
N TYR A 527 28.99 6.90 -11.95
CA TYR A 527 30.07 6.14 -11.31
C TYR A 527 31.43 6.71 -11.72
N PRO A 528 32.44 6.66 -10.83
CA PRO A 528 33.83 6.86 -11.22
C PRO A 528 34.19 5.96 -12.41
N PRO A 529 35.05 6.41 -13.36
CA PRO A 529 35.33 5.69 -14.60
C PRO A 529 35.68 4.21 -14.40
N GLU A 530 36.47 3.92 -13.37
CA GLU A 530 36.93 2.60 -12.98
C GLU A 530 35.82 1.63 -12.53
N PHE A 531 34.63 2.11 -12.17
CA PHE A 531 33.48 1.27 -11.82
C PHE A 531 32.42 1.14 -12.92
N ARG A 532 32.50 1.93 -14.01
CA ARG A 532 31.49 1.94 -15.08
C ARG A 532 31.33 0.58 -15.77
N TYR A 533 32.42 -0.20 -15.89
CA TYR A 533 32.38 -1.55 -16.47
C TYR A 533 31.45 -2.51 -15.69
N LEU A 534 31.21 -2.27 -14.40
CA LEU A 534 30.26 -3.08 -13.61
C LEU A 534 28.82 -2.82 -14.05
N ALA A 535 28.46 -1.58 -14.37
CA ALA A 535 27.12 -1.23 -14.87
C ALA A 535 26.89 -1.81 -16.28
N GLU A 536 27.89 -1.74 -17.16
CA GLU A 536 27.84 -2.40 -18.48
C GLU A 536 27.74 -3.93 -18.36
N ARG A 537 28.51 -4.54 -17.45
CA ARG A 537 28.44 -5.99 -17.20
C ARG A 537 27.09 -6.40 -16.63
N TRP A 538 26.48 -5.57 -15.78
CA TRP A 538 25.09 -5.75 -15.33
C TRP A 538 24.09 -5.68 -16.49
N GLN A 539 24.19 -4.69 -17.39
CA GLN A 539 23.36 -4.64 -18.60
C GLN A 539 23.51 -5.92 -19.45
N ARG A 540 24.74 -6.38 -19.70
CA ARG A 540 25.02 -7.60 -20.47
C ARG A 540 24.47 -8.86 -19.77
N ASN A 541 24.63 -8.97 -18.45
CA ASN A 541 24.10 -10.11 -17.69
C ASN A 541 22.56 -10.12 -17.67
N VAL A 542 21.90 -8.97 -17.47
CA VAL A 542 20.44 -8.86 -17.54
C VAL A 542 19.92 -9.18 -18.94
N LEU A 543 20.60 -8.70 -19.99
CA LEU A 543 20.29 -9.08 -21.37
C LEU A 543 20.47 -10.58 -21.62
N LEU A 544 21.53 -11.20 -21.11
CA LEU A 544 21.77 -12.65 -21.24
C LEU A 544 20.69 -13.48 -20.53
N VAL A 545 20.34 -13.14 -19.28
CA VAL A 545 19.26 -13.82 -18.54
C VAL A 545 17.91 -13.61 -19.24
N THR A 546 17.61 -12.40 -19.71
CA THR A 546 16.37 -12.10 -20.44
C THR A 546 16.32 -12.85 -21.78
N ALA A 547 17.45 -12.96 -22.49
CA ALA A 547 17.57 -13.72 -23.74
C ALA A 547 17.44 -15.23 -23.51
N GLN A 548 18.03 -15.77 -22.44
CA GLN A 548 17.89 -17.17 -22.04
C GLN A 548 16.44 -17.50 -21.66
N THR A 549 15.78 -16.70 -20.81
CA THR A 549 14.36 -16.91 -20.48
C THR A 549 13.45 -16.76 -21.70
N SER A 550 13.78 -15.85 -22.62
CA SER A 550 13.07 -15.74 -23.91
C SER A 550 13.25 -17.01 -24.75
N PHE A 551 14.49 -17.52 -24.88
CA PHE A 551 14.79 -18.77 -25.59
C PHE A 551 14.10 -19.99 -24.97
N GLN A 552 14.05 -20.06 -23.64
CA GLN A 552 13.31 -21.10 -22.91
C GLN A 552 11.82 -21.06 -23.31
N SER A 553 11.18 -19.89 -23.19
CA SER A 553 9.77 -19.72 -23.58
C SER A 553 9.49 -20.02 -25.06
N PHE A 554 10.47 -19.81 -25.94
CA PHE A 554 10.39 -20.14 -27.36
C PHE A 554 10.50 -21.66 -27.62
N ARG A 555 11.29 -22.35 -26.79
CA ARG A 555 11.49 -23.81 -26.83
C ARG A 555 10.31 -24.57 -26.22
N ASP A 556 9.69 -24.01 -25.20
CA ASP A 556 8.61 -24.63 -24.42
C ASP A 556 7.22 -24.44 -25.07
N ASN A 557 7.06 -23.57 -26.08
CA ASN A 557 5.78 -23.37 -26.78
C ASN A 557 5.90 -23.04 -28.30
N PRO A 558 6.48 -23.94 -29.12
CA PRO A 558 6.68 -23.72 -30.56
C PRO A 558 5.37 -23.56 -31.36
N ALA A 559 4.28 -24.23 -30.93
CA ALA A 559 2.97 -24.19 -31.58
C ALA A 559 2.33 -22.78 -31.64
N SER A 560 2.82 -21.84 -30.80
CA SER A 560 2.35 -20.44 -30.79
C SER A 560 2.81 -19.61 -31.99
N VAL A 561 3.92 -20.01 -32.64
CA VAL A 561 4.53 -19.26 -33.76
C VAL A 561 3.93 -19.66 -35.10
N GLU A 562 3.64 -20.95 -35.29
CA GLU A 562 3.15 -21.49 -36.57
C GLU A 562 1.77 -20.90 -36.96
N LYS A 563 0.88 -20.73 -35.97
CA LYS A 563 -0.40 -20.02 -36.15
C LYS A 563 -0.28 -18.55 -36.58
N ARG A 564 0.91 -17.92 -36.46
CA ARG A 564 1.14 -16.56 -36.99
C ARG A 564 1.65 -16.53 -38.43
N ARG A 565 2.13 -17.64 -38.99
CA ARG A 565 2.51 -17.72 -40.41
C ARG A 565 1.33 -18.01 -41.33
N CYS A 566 0.35 -18.80 -40.89
CA CYS A 566 -0.83 -19.13 -41.68
C CYS A 566 -1.87 -17.98 -41.80
N GLY A 567 -1.69 -16.86 -41.09
CA GLY A 567 -2.63 -15.73 -41.05
C GLY A 567 -2.39 -14.62 -42.08
N LEU A 568 -1.59 -14.87 -43.13
CA LEU A 568 -1.23 -13.90 -44.17
C LEU A 568 -1.45 -14.44 -45.61
N ALA A 569 -2.33 -15.45 -45.76
CA ALA A 569 -2.65 -16.08 -47.03
C ALA A 569 -4.15 -16.42 -47.12
N SER A 570 -5.00 -15.39 -46.98
CA SER A 570 -6.45 -15.41 -47.19
C SER A 570 -6.95 -14.00 -47.51
#